data_AF-A0A2A4VPJ0-F1
#
_entry.id   AF-A0A2A4VPJ0-F1
#
_cell.length_a   1.000
_cell.length_b   1.000
_cell.length_c   1.000
_cell.angle_alpha   90.00
_cell.angle_beta   90.00
_cell.angle_gamma   90.00
#
_symmetry.space_group_name_H-M   'P 1'
#
loop_
_entity.id
_entity.type
_entity.pdbx_description
1 polymer ?
#
loop_
_entity_poly.entity_id
_entity_poly.type
_entity_poly.pdbx_seq_one_letter_code
_entity_poly.pdbx_strand_id
1 'polypeptide(L)' 'MMDMPGDGRARISTKRDYYSAGREFIGVGVQPDVFVSKTVEDHREGRDPVLAAAVALAKAGKSAGKSSR' A
#
# COMPACT_ATOMS: atom_id res chain seq x y z
N MET A 1 -1.61 23.06 -10.16
CA MET A 1 -0.50 23.02 -11.13
C MET A 1 -0.08 24.47 -11.32
N MET A 2 1.20 24.75 -11.34
CA MET A 2 1.70 26.10 -11.51
C MET A 2 2.49 26.17 -12.82
N ASP A 3 2.18 27.15 -13.65
CA ASP A 3 2.91 27.39 -14.89
C ASP A 3 4.28 28.01 -14.58
N MET A 4 5.27 27.63 -15.36
CA MET A 4 6.64 28.10 -15.26
C MET A 4 7.08 28.73 -16.58
N PRO A 5 8.09 29.62 -16.57
CA PRO A 5 8.70 30.12 -17.80
C PRO A 5 9.09 28.98 -18.76
N GLY A 6 8.90 29.18 -20.06
CA GLY A 6 9.22 28.19 -21.08
C GLY A 6 8.22 27.01 -21.17
N ASP A 7 6.93 27.28 -20.95
CA ASP A 7 5.83 26.28 -21.00
C ASP A 7 5.96 25.09 -20.04
N GLY A 8 6.82 25.23 -19.02
CA GLY A 8 6.97 24.25 -17.96
C GLY A 8 5.75 24.23 -17.03
N ARG A 9 5.53 23.09 -16.36
CA ARG A 9 4.45 22.96 -15.36
C ARG A 9 4.96 22.25 -14.10
N ALA A 10 4.75 22.88 -12.95
CA ALA A 10 5.09 22.35 -11.64
C ALA A 10 3.87 21.83 -10.87
N ARG A 11 4.11 20.83 -10.01
CA ARG A 11 3.13 20.32 -9.04
C ARG A 11 3.79 20.28 -7.67
N ILE A 12 3.14 20.90 -6.69
CA ILE A 12 3.57 20.91 -5.29
C ILE A 12 2.38 20.44 -4.45
N SER A 13 2.65 19.53 -3.53
CA SER A 13 1.71 19.18 -2.47
C SER A 13 1.74 20.29 -1.41
N THR A 14 0.60 20.92 -1.14
CA THR A 14 0.45 21.95 -0.09
C THR A 14 -0.02 21.37 1.25
N LYS A 15 -0.07 20.03 1.36
CA LYS A 15 -0.55 19.31 2.54
C LYS A 15 0.55 18.42 3.12
N ARG A 16 0.43 18.15 4.41
CA ARG A 16 1.24 17.19 5.15
C ARG A 16 0.31 16.20 5.86
N ASP A 17 0.37 14.94 5.42
CA ASP A 17 -0.52 13.88 5.90
C ASP A 17 0.16 13.01 6.96
N TYR A 18 -0.65 12.54 7.90
CA TYR A 18 -0.26 11.69 9.01
C TYR A 18 -1.26 10.53 9.14
N TYR A 19 -0.86 9.45 9.79
CA TYR A 19 -1.82 8.46 10.29
C TYR A 19 -2.78 9.10 11.29
N SER A 20 -3.92 8.45 11.54
CA SER A 20 -4.89 8.89 12.56
C SER A 20 -4.25 9.08 13.95
N ALA A 21 -3.18 8.33 14.26
CA ALA A 21 -2.40 8.44 15.48
C ALA A 21 -1.27 9.50 15.43
N GLY A 22 -1.21 10.35 14.40
CA GLY A 22 -0.22 11.43 14.26
C GLY A 22 1.16 11.01 13.76
N ARG A 23 1.39 9.71 13.50
CA ARG A 23 2.64 9.22 12.89
C ARG A 23 2.76 9.71 11.45
N GLU A 24 3.94 10.17 11.03
CA GLU A 24 4.19 10.58 9.64
C GLU A 24 4.50 9.36 8.75
N PHE A 25 4.05 9.41 7.49
CA PHE A 25 4.42 8.43 6.46
C PHE A 25 5.06 9.05 5.22
N ILE A 26 5.12 10.39 5.13
CA ILE A 26 5.80 11.07 4.02
C ILE A 26 7.31 10.78 4.11
N GLY A 27 7.91 10.30 3.02
CA GLY A 27 9.32 9.91 2.96
C GLY A 27 9.66 8.54 3.54
N VAL A 28 8.75 7.90 4.28
CA VAL A 28 8.96 6.58 4.91
C VAL A 28 8.05 5.49 4.30
N GLY A 29 6.88 5.89 3.80
CA GLY A 29 5.87 4.98 3.25
C GLY A 29 4.96 4.36 4.31
N VAL A 30 3.95 3.64 3.82
CA VAL A 30 3.04 2.84 4.64
C VAL A 30 3.56 1.42 4.74
N GLN A 31 3.80 0.96 5.96
CA GLN A 31 4.35 -0.37 6.20
C GLN A 31 3.21 -1.40 6.18
N PRO A 32 3.35 -2.50 5.44
CA PRO A 32 2.34 -3.55 5.43
C PRO A 32 2.38 -4.32 6.76
N ASP A 33 1.22 -4.79 7.22
CA ASP A 33 1.14 -5.67 8.38
C ASP A 33 1.82 -7.03 8.10
N VAL A 34 1.73 -7.50 6.85
CA VAL A 34 2.39 -8.70 6.35
C VAL A 34 3.15 -8.35 5.08
N PHE A 35 4.47 -8.40 5.14
CA PHE A 35 5.32 -8.11 3.99
C PHE A 35 5.41 -9.32 3.05
N VAL A 36 4.93 -9.15 1.82
CA VAL A 36 5.07 -10.13 0.73
C VAL A 36 5.44 -9.36 -0.53
N SER A 37 6.47 -9.83 -1.23
CA SER A 37 6.94 -9.24 -2.48
C SER A 37 7.00 -10.27 -3.59
N LYS A 38 6.72 -9.85 -4.83
CA LYS A 38 6.89 -10.69 -6.01
C LYS A 38 8.38 -10.80 -6.35
N THR A 39 8.89 -12.01 -6.56
CA THR A 39 10.26 -12.26 -7.04
C THR A 39 10.34 -12.24 -8.56
N VAL A 40 11.55 -12.24 -9.11
CA VAL A 40 11.77 -12.35 -10.57
C VAL A 40 11.27 -13.71 -11.07
N GLU A 41 11.51 -14.77 -10.32
CA GLU A 41 11.06 -16.13 -10.60
C GLU A 41 9.54 -16.21 -10.63
N ASP A 42 8.86 -15.58 -9.65
CA ASP A 42 7.40 -15.50 -9.65
C ASP A 42 6.88 -14.81 -10.92
N HIS A 43 7.56 -13.77 -11.39
CA HIS A 43 7.20 -13.11 -12.65
C HIS A 43 7.42 -14.03 -13.86
N ARG A 44 8.52 -14.79 -13.91
CA ARG A 44 8.81 -15.72 -15.01
C ARG A 44 7.80 -16.87 -15.07
N GLU A 45 7.31 -17.30 -13.92
CA GLU A 45 6.37 -18.43 -13.79
C GLU A 45 4.90 -17.99 -13.76
N GLY A 46 4.61 -16.69 -13.86
CA GLY A 46 3.24 -16.16 -13.82
C GLY A 46 2.56 -16.34 -12.45
N ARG A 47 3.34 -16.48 -11.37
CA ARG A 47 2.82 -16.63 -10.00
C ARG A 47 2.59 -15.27 -9.35
N ASP A 48 1.57 -15.21 -8.49
CA ASP A 48 1.29 -14.04 -7.66
C ASP A 48 1.28 -14.40 -6.16
N PRO A 49 2.44 -14.29 -5.48
CA PRO A 49 2.53 -14.62 -4.07
C PRO A 49 1.76 -13.63 -3.18
N VAL A 50 1.60 -12.37 -3.61
CA VAL A 50 0.87 -11.34 -2.86
C VAL A 50 -0.62 -11.69 -2.82
N LEU A 51 -1.20 -12.07 -3.96
CA LEU A 51 -2.58 -12.50 -4.05
C LEU A 51 -2.82 -13.79 -3.24
N ALA A 52 -1.95 -14.79 -3.38
CA ALA A 52 -2.06 -16.04 -2.66
C ALA A 52 -2.05 -15.82 -1.13
N ALA A 53 -1.13 -14.99 -0.64
CA ALA A 53 -1.05 -14.62 0.77
C ALA A 53 -2.29 -13.85 1.24
N ALA A 54 -2.77 -12.87 0.45
CA ALA A 54 -3.97 -12.11 0.77
C ALA A 54 -5.21 -13.02 0.88
N VAL A 55 -5.40 -13.97 -0.04
CA VAL A 55 -6.50 -14.93 0.01
C VAL A 55 -6.41 -15.83 1.24
N ALA A 56 -5.21 -16.29 1.60
CA ALA A 56 -5.00 -17.10 2.79
C ALA A 56 -5.36 -16.33 4.08
N LEU A 57 -4.87 -15.09 4.22
CA LEU A 57 -5.16 -14.21 5.36
C LEU A 57 -6.66 -13.86 5.45
N ALA A 58 -7.29 -13.52 4.32
CA ALA A 58 -8.71 -13.22 4.27
C ALA A 58 -9.59 -14.41 4.67
N LYS A 59 -9.20 -15.64 4.26
CA LYS A 59 -9.87 -16.88 4.69
C LYS A 59 -9.68 -17.15 6.17
N ALA A 60 -8.48 -16.94 6.71
CA ALA A 60 -8.20 -17.07 8.13
C ALA A 60 -9.00 -16.07 8.98
N GLY A 61 -9.22 -14.86 8.48
CA GLY A 61 -10.06 -13.85 9.15
C GLY A 61 -11.56 -14.19 9.17
N LYS A 62 -12.06 -15.01 8.24
CA LYS A 62 -13.49 -15.42 8.21
C LYS A 62 -13.88 -16.39 9.32
N SER A 63 -12.94 -17.01 10.04
CA SER A 63 -13.25 -17.84 11.22
C SER A 63 -13.40 -17.05 12.52
N ALA A 64 -12.98 -15.77 12.55
CA ALA A 64 -13.10 -14.89 13.71
C ALA A 64 -14.35 -13.98 13.69
N GLY A 65 -15.13 -14.03 12.60
CA GLY A 65 -16.33 -13.22 12.37
C GLY A 65 -17.66 -13.84 12.84
N LYS A 66 -17.65 -14.63 13.93
CA LYS A 66 -18.85 -14.93 14.72
C LYS A 66 -18.57 -14.58 16.18
N SER A 67 -18.64 -13.29 16.50
CA SER A 67 -18.75 -12.84 17.88
C SER A 67 -19.86 -11.79 17.94
N SER A 68 -20.83 -12.09 18.80
CA SER A 68 -22.07 -11.38 19.05
C SER A 68 -21.90 -9.87 19.24
N ARG A 69 -22.79 -9.10 18.60
CA ARG A 69 -23.76 -8.21 19.28
C ARG A 69 -24.83 -7.77 18.28
#